data_AF-A0A2R6NYR7-F1
#
_entry.id   AF-A0A2R6NYR7-F1
#
_cell.length_a   1.000
_cell.length_b   1.000
_cell.length_c   1.000
_cell.angle_alpha   90.00
_cell.angle_beta   90.00
_cell.angle_gamma   90.00
#
_symmetry.space_group_name_H-M   'P 1'
#
loop_
_entity.id
_entity.type
_entity.pdbx_description
1 polymer ?
#
loop_
_entity_poly.entity_id
_entity_poly.type
_entity_poly.pdbx_seq_one_letter_code
_entity_poly.pdbx_strand_id
1 'polypeptide(L)'
;MPTDPYELLHFHMVRAHDTFKLGYDRIIELLDSPPTHDLDNFLGYCEAWASSIEEHHNSEEAVVFPFLNTKMDFSGEAEAHKGIHASLHDVIDIIHHGRANPAEFNPRELQDLMENLREPLYAHLDDEVEHVSAKEVRNAGFSGQELLKMVADLAAYARANANPFLQVPYMRSHTPPEFKDCWPGMPWFVRNLIIPYVLAWRYSGYWKYSPYPVS
;
A
#
# COMPACT_ATOMS: atom_id res chain seq x y z
N MET A 1 1.64 -15.26 10.72
CA MET A 1 1.93 -15.60 9.31
C MET A 1 1.58 -17.07 9.07
N PRO A 2 0.91 -17.39 7.96
CA PRO A 2 0.69 -18.77 7.53
C PRO A 2 2.00 -19.51 7.27
N THR A 3 1.99 -20.83 7.41
CA THR A 3 3.11 -21.71 7.03
C THR A 3 2.85 -22.46 5.73
N ASP A 4 1.60 -22.50 5.28
CA ASP A 4 1.21 -23.11 4.01
C ASP A 4 1.64 -22.20 2.85
N PRO A 5 2.49 -22.69 1.92
CA PRO A 5 2.92 -21.92 0.74
C PRO A 5 1.78 -21.30 -0.07
N TYR A 6 0.63 -21.95 -0.12
CA TYR A 6 -0.50 -21.52 -0.94
C TYR A 6 -1.28 -20.35 -0.29
N GLU A 7 -1.11 -20.14 1.01
CA GLU A 7 -1.77 -19.06 1.76
C GLU A 7 -0.91 -17.80 1.83
N LEU A 8 0.39 -17.87 1.49
CA LEU A 8 1.33 -16.77 1.73
C LEU A 8 1.04 -15.54 0.87
N LEU A 9 0.82 -15.72 -0.44
CA LEU A 9 0.50 -14.60 -1.33
C LEU A 9 -0.79 -13.92 -0.88
N HIS A 10 -1.87 -14.69 -0.74
CA HIS A 10 -3.16 -14.20 -0.28
C HIS A 10 -3.06 -13.48 1.07
N PHE A 11 -2.33 -14.03 2.04
CA PHE A 11 -2.10 -13.35 3.32
C PHE A 11 -1.36 -12.01 3.16
N HIS A 12 -0.33 -11.94 2.33
CA HIS A 12 0.37 -10.69 2.08
C HIS A 12 -0.52 -9.67 1.36
N MET A 13 -1.32 -10.11 0.39
CA MET A 13 -2.23 -9.28 -0.37
C MET A 13 -3.28 -8.63 0.53
N VAL A 14 -3.99 -9.44 1.31
CA VAL A 14 -4.98 -8.95 2.28
C VAL A 14 -4.35 -7.93 3.24
N ARG A 15 -3.15 -8.21 3.77
CA ARG A 15 -2.50 -7.28 4.71
C ARG A 15 -2.08 -5.97 4.06
N ALA A 16 -1.56 -5.99 2.83
CA ALA A 16 -1.25 -4.77 2.09
C ALA A 16 -2.54 -3.97 1.81
N HIS A 17 -3.57 -4.63 1.29
CA HIS A 17 -4.85 -3.99 0.91
C HIS A 17 -5.57 -3.38 2.11
N ASP A 18 -5.57 -4.08 3.25
CA ASP A 18 -6.09 -3.54 4.51
C ASP A 18 -5.40 -2.21 4.87
N THR A 19 -4.08 -2.09 4.67
CA THR A 19 -3.37 -0.84 4.96
C THR A 19 -3.80 0.29 4.04
N PHE A 20 -4.09 0.02 2.77
CA PHE A 20 -4.52 1.03 1.80
C PHE A 20 -5.94 1.50 2.06
N LYS A 21 -6.85 0.57 2.38
CA LYS A 21 -8.23 0.89 2.76
C LYS A 21 -8.28 1.72 4.05
N LEU A 22 -7.49 1.34 5.06
CA LEU A 22 -7.37 2.12 6.29
C LEU A 22 -6.80 3.53 6.05
N GLY A 23 -5.78 3.66 5.22
CA GLY A 23 -5.22 4.96 4.86
C GLY A 23 -6.21 5.81 4.09
N TYR A 24 -6.95 5.23 3.14
CA TYR A 24 -8.02 5.91 2.39
C TYR A 24 -9.08 6.46 3.33
N ASP A 25 -9.65 5.60 4.19
CA ASP A 25 -10.75 5.99 5.09
C ASP A 25 -10.26 7.07 6.07
N ARG A 26 -9.01 7.00 6.51
CA ARG A 26 -8.40 8.02 7.37
C ARG A 26 -8.21 9.37 6.67
N ILE A 27 -7.78 9.37 5.41
CA ILE A 27 -7.63 10.60 4.62
C ILE A 27 -8.99 11.27 4.40
N ILE A 28 -10.02 10.50 4.03
CA ILE A 28 -11.38 11.03 3.85
C ILE A 28 -11.90 11.66 5.15
N GLU A 29 -11.75 10.98 6.29
CA GLU A 29 -12.13 11.54 7.60
C GLU A 29 -11.41 12.87 7.90
N LEU A 30 -10.12 12.97 7.58
CA LEU A 30 -9.36 14.20 7.79
C LEU A 30 -9.76 15.32 6.82
N LEU A 31 -10.23 14.99 5.61
CA LEU A 31 -10.67 15.98 4.62
C LEU A 31 -12.01 16.64 4.99
N ASP A 32 -12.81 16.06 5.89
CA ASP A 32 -13.99 16.72 6.46
C ASP A 32 -13.61 17.98 7.29
N SER A 33 -12.43 17.96 7.91
CA SER A 33 -11.87 19.08 8.65
C SER A 33 -10.35 19.15 8.42
N PRO A 34 -9.90 19.61 7.23
CA PRO A 34 -8.53 19.44 6.77
C PRO A 34 -7.53 20.13 7.72
N PRO A 35 -6.38 19.51 8.03
CA PRO A 35 -5.35 20.06 8.90
C PRO A 35 -4.57 21.25 8.27
N THR A 36 -5.24 22.32 7.87
CA THR A 36 -4.62 23.44 7.13
C THR A 36 -3.50 24.15 7.88
N HIS A 37 -3.53 24.14 9.22
CA HIS A 37 -2.45 24.68 10.07
C HIS A 37 -1.17 23.83 10.02
N ASP A 38 -1.26 22.61 9.50
CA ASP A 38 -0.16 21.66 9.37
C ASP A 38 -0.18 20.97 7.99
N LEU A 39 -0.51 21.77 6.98
CA LEU A 39 -0.82 21.28 5.64
C LEU A 39 0.31 20.45 5.04
N ASP A 40 1.56 20.86 5.22
CA ASP A 40 2.71 20.14 4.64
C ASP A 40 2.81 18.70 5.15
N ASN A 41 2.60 18.45 6.44
CA ASN A 41 2.63 17.09 6.98
C ASN A 41 1.39 16.29 6.59
N PHE A 42 0.22 16.93 6.54
CA PHE A 42 -1.01 16.28 6.08
C PHE A 42 -0.90 15.83 4.62
N LEU A 43 -0.43 16.70 3.74
CA LEU A 43 -0.21 16.37 2.33
C LEU A 43 0.88 15.31 2.16
N GLY A 44 1.95 15.37 2.96
CA GLY A 44 2.98 14.32 2.96
C GLY A 44 2.46 12.95 3.43
N TYR A 45 1.52 12.92 4.38
CA TYR A 45 0.81 11.70 4.76
C TYR A 45 -0.07 11.15 3.62
N CYS A 46 -0.78 12.03 2.90
CA CYS A 46 -1.57 11.63 1.73
C CYS A 46 -0.68 11.10 0.59
N GLU A 47 0.48 11.72 0.37
CA GLU A 47 1.48 11.25 -0.61
C GLU A 47 2.02 9.88 -0.22
N ALA A 48 2.30 9.66 1.08
CA ALA A 48 2.74 8.36 1.57
C ALA A 48 1.72 7.25 1.26
N TRP A 49 0.43 7.54 1.36
CA TRP A 49 -0.64 6.61 0.96
C TRP A 49 -0.64 6.34 -0.55
N ALA A 50 -0.67 7.38 -1.38
CA ALA A 50 -0.75 7.24 -2.84
C ALA A 50 0.48 6.51 -3.41
N SER A 51 1.69 6.93 -3.01
CA SER A 51 2.94 6.29 -3.43
C SER A 51 3.10 4.88 -2.87
N SER A 52 2.45 4.53 -1.77
CA SER A 52 2.45 3.16 -1.25
C SER A 52 1.60 2.21 -2.10
N ILE A 53 0.48 2.67 -2.65
CA ILE A 53 -0.34 1.89 -3.60
C ILE A 53 0.40 1.74 -4.92
N GLU A 54 0.97 2.83 -5.46
CA GLU A 54 1.73 2.79 -6.71
C GLU A 54 2.91 1.81 -6.64
N GLU A 55 3.71 1.84 -5.57
CA GLU A 55 4.82 0.90 -5.41
C GLU A 55 4.36 -0.56 -5.20
N HIS A 56 3.19 -0.76 -4.60
CA HIS A 56 2.57 -2.08 -4.45
C HIS A 56 2.18 -2.65 -5.82
N HIS A 57 1.44 -1.89 -6.62
CA HIS A 57 1.09 -2.27 -8.00
C HIS A 57 2.31 -2.48 -8.89
N ASN A 58 3.33 -1.62 -8.79
CA ASN A 58 4.58 -1.79 -9.52
C ASN A 58 5.25 -3.14 -9.20
N SER A 59 5.15 -3.60 -7.95
CA SER A 59 5.69 -4.89 -7.54
C SER A 59 4.89 -6.08 -8.09
N GLU A 60 3.58 -5.93 -8.21
CA GLU A 60 2.69 -6.93 -8.81
C GLU A 60 2.93 -7.05 -10.31
N GLU A 61 2.96 -5.92 -11.02
CA GLU A 61 3.21 -5.87 -12.45
C GLU A 61 4.60 -6.40 -12.82
N ALA A 62 5.60 -6.18 -11.96
CA ALA A 62 6.96 -6.64 -12.20
C ALA A 62 7.17 -8.13 -11.84
N VAL A 63 6.44 -8.68 -10.87
CA VAL A 63 6.72 -10.00 -10.30
C VAL A 63 5.50 -10.92 -10.26
N VAL A 64 4.39 -10.46 -9.69
CA VAL A 64 3.22 -11.30 -9.39
C VAL A 64 2.46 -11.64 -10.68
N PHE A 65 2.03 -10.63 -11.46
CA PHE A 65 1.25 -10.84 -12.67
C PHE A 65 2.01 -11.63 -13.74
N PRO A 66 3.30 -11.35 -14.03
CA PRO A 66 4.04 -12.17 -15.00
C PRO A 66 4.10 -13.64 -14.58
N PHE A 67 4.20 -13.92 -13.28
CA PHE A 67 4.22 -15.28 -12.76
C PHE A 67 2.83 -15.95 -12.81
N LEU A 68 1.79 -15.28 -12.30
CA LEU A 68 0.44 -15.86 -12.23
C LEU A 68 -0.18 -16.03 -13.63
N ASN A 69 0.10 -15.12 -14.57
CA ASN A 69 -0.36 -15.22 -15.96
C ASN A 69 0.16 -16.45 -16.72
N THR A 70 1.09 -17.22 -16.14
CA THR A 70 1.51 -18.50 -16.71
C THR A 70 0.42 -19.59 -16.62
N LYS A 71 -0.52 -19.46 -15.67
CA LYS A 71 -1.60 -20.44 -15.43
C LYS A 71 -2.97 -19.82 -15.08
N MET A 72 -3.04 -18.51 -14.90
CA MET A 72 -4.24 -17.73 -14.55
C MET A 72 -4.33 -16.51 -15.49
N ASP A 73 -5.40 -15.70 -15.42
CA ASP A 73 -5.58 -14.51 -16.28
C ASP A 73 -5.76 -13.25 -15.44
N PHE A 74 -4.70 -12.47 -15.26
CA PHE A 74 -4.67 -11.21 -14.50
C PHE A 74 -4.81 -9.97 -15.40
N SER A 75 -5.37 -10.12 -16.61
CA SER A 75 -5.54 -8.98 -17.52
C SER A 75 -6.56 -7.95 -17.03
N GLY A 76 -7.55 -8.37 -16.23
CA GLY A 76 -8.52 -7.47 -15.59
C GLY A 76 -7.89 -6.59 -14.52
N GLU A 77 -7.11 -7.18 -13.62
CA GLU A 77 -6.37 -6.49 -12.56
C GLU A 77 -5.34 -5.53 -13.17
N ALA A 78 -4.60 -5.97 -14.19
CA ALA A 78 -3.66 -5.12 -14.91
C ALA A 78 -4.34 -3.93 -15.63
N GLU A 79 -5.59 -4.07 -16.08
CA GLU A 79 -6.36 -2.95 -16.63
C GLU A 79 -6.86 -2.01 -15.52
N ALA A 80 -7.31 -2.56 -14.38
CA ALA A 80 -7.69 -1.78 -13.21
C ALA A 80 -6.53 -0.92 -12.69
N HIS A 81 -5.31 -1.48 -12.66
CA HIS A 81 -4.10 -0.75 -12.29
C HIS A 81 -3.91 0.53 -13.12
N LYS A 82 -4.16 0.50 -14.44
CA LYS A 82 -3.99 1.69 -15.30
C LYS A 82 -4.90 2.83 -14.89
N GLY A 83 -6.18 2.54 -14.60
CA GLY A 83 -7.13 3.53 -14.14
C GLY A 83 -6.78 4.08 -12.76
N ILE A 84 -6.34 3.19 -11.86
CA ILE A 84 -5.90 3.57 -10.51
C ILE A 84 -4.63 4.42 -10.58
N HIS A 85 -3.63 4.05 -11.38
CA HIS A 85 -2.41 4.84 -11.58
C HIS A 85 -2.71 6.24 -12.09
N ALA A 86 -3.57 6.39 -13.10
CA ALA A 86 -3.98 7.70 -13.58
C ALA A 86 -4.57 8.56 -12.45
N SER A 87 -5.41 7.97 -11.60
CA SER A 87 -6.05 8.67 -10.49
C SER A 87 -5.07 9.00 -9.36
N LEU A 88 -4.11 8.10 -9.08
CA LEU A 88 -3.04 8.34 -8.11
C LEU A 88 -2.09 9.44 -8.58
N HIS A 89 -1.79 9.52 -9.88
CA HIS A 89 -1.00 10.61 -10.46
C HIS A 89 -1.70 11.95 -10.29
N ASP A 90 -3.00 12.05 -10.58
CA ASP A 90 -3.77 13.27 -10.34
C ASP A 90 -3.75 13.67 -8.84
N VAL A 91 -3.88 12.70 -7.94
CA VAL A 91 -3.80 12.92 -6.48
C VAL A 91 -2.41 13.45 -6.08
N ILE A 92 -1.34 12.83 -6.57
CA ILE A 92 0.04 13.21 -6.29
C ILE A 92 0.33 14.62 -6.83
N ASP A 93 -0.15 14.95 -8.03
CA ASP A 93 0.02 16.28 -8.64
C ASP A 93 -0.65 17.38 -7.80
N ILE A 94 -1.89 17.16 -7.33
CA ILE A 94 -2.56 18.10 -6.42
C ILE A 94 -1.79 18.25 -5.11
N ILE A 95 -1.28 17.15 -4.56
CA ILE A 95 -0.47 17.17 -3.33
C ILE A 95 0.80 17.99 -3.55
N HIS A 96 1.53 17.75 -4.64
CA HIS A 96 2.76 18.48 -4.96
C HIS A 96 2.48 19.97 -5.20
N HIS A 97 1.41 20.30 -5.92
CA HIS A 97 0.99 21.70 -6.11
C HIS A 97 0.61 22.36 -4.78
N GLY A 98 -0.16 21.68 -3.94
CA GLY A 98 -0.56 22.18 -2.62
C GLY A 98 0.61 22.37 -1.65
N ARG A 99 1.63 21.51 -1.72
CA ARG A 99 2.88 21.67 -0.96
C ARG A 99 3.71 22.86 -1.47
N ALA A 100 3.77 23.05 -2.78
CA ALA A 100 4.50 24.16 -3.40
C ALA A 100 3.78 25.51 -3.22
N ASN A 101 2.44 25.51 -3.25
CA ASN A 101 1.58 26.68 -3.19
C ASN A 101 0.48 26.52 -2.11
N PRO A 102 0.81 26.51 -0.79
CA PRO A 102 -0.13 26.21 0.28
C PRO A 102 -1.39 27.10 0.31
N ALA A 103 -1.28 28.35 -0.13
CA ALA A 103 -2.41 29.28 -0.17
C ALA A 103 -3.43 28.97 -1.29
N GLU A 104 -3.04 28.17 -2.27
CA GLU A 104 -3.87 27.77 -3.41
C GLU A 104 -4.47 26.37 -3.23
N PHE A 105 -4.03 25.62 -2.21
CA PHE A 105 -4.53 24.27 -1.97
C PHE A 105 -6.03 24.28 -1.67
N ASN A 106 -6.79 23.54 -2.47
CA ASN A 106 -8.20 23.31 -2.27
C ASN A 106 -8.45 21.89 -1.75
N PRO A 107 -8.75 21.70 -0.45
CA PRO A 107 -9.04 20.37 0.10
C PRO A 107 -10.19 19.65 -0.60
N ARG A 108 -11.16 20.38 -1.16
CA ARG A 108 -12.28 19.79 -1.88
C ARG A 108 -11.83 19.09 -3.16
N GLU A 109 -10.83 19.64 -3.86
CA GLU A 109 -10.32 19.05 -5.09
C GLU A 109 -9.65 17.70 -4.83
N LEU A 110 -8.83 17.61 -3.77
CA LEU A 110 -8.27 16.34 -3.31
C LEU A 110 -9.37 15.36 -2.86
N GLN A 111 -10.39 15.85 -2.14
CA GLN A 111 -11.52 15.02 -1.73
C GLN A 111 -12.31 14.47 -2.92
N ASP A 112 -12.57 15.28 -3.95
CA ASP A 112 -13.25 14.87 -5.17
C ASP A 112 -12.49 13.74 -5.89
N LEU A 113 -11.16 13.86 -6.03
CA LEU A 113 -10.34 12.81 -6.63
C LEU A 113 -10.40 11.51 -5.83
N MET A 114 -10.26 11.60 -4.50
CA MET A 114 -10.32 10.45 -3.61
C MET A 114 -11.69 9.76 -3.69
N GLU A 115 -12.79 10.52 -3.61
CA GLU A 115 -14.16 10.02 -3.70
C GLU A 115 -14.41 9.28 -5.04
N ASN A 116 -13.90 9.82 -6.16
CA ASN A 116 -14.00 9.18 -7.47
C ASN A 116 -13.15 7.91 -7.59
N LEU A 117 -12.02 7.84 -6.89
CA LEU A 117 -11.13 6.68 -6.86
C LEU A 117 -11.67 5.55 -5.95
N ARG A 118 -12.58 5.83 -5.02
CA ARG A 118 -13.03 4.86 -4.00
C ARG A 118 -13.48 3.54 -4.60
N GLU A 119 -14.51 3.58 -5.45
CA GLU A 119 -15.13 2.36 -5.98
C GLU A 119 -14.16 1.58 -6.87
N PRO A 120 -13.47 2.18 -7.86
CA PRO A 120 -12.48 1.47 -8.66
C PRO A 120 -11.37 0.83 -7.82
N LEU A 121 -10.84 1.55 -6.82
CA LEU A 121 -9.79 1.04 -5.94
C LEU A 121 -10.31 -0.13 -5.10
N TYR A 122 -11.42 0.05 -4.39
CA TYR A 122 -11.90 -0.98 -3.46
C TYR A 122 -12.34 -2.25 -4.20
N ALA A 123 -13.01 -2.11 -5.34
CA ALA A 123 -13.38 -3.25 -6.18
C ALA A 123 -12.15 -4.04 -6.62
N HIS A 124 -11.13 -3.37 -7.16
CA HIS A 124 -9.88 -4.00 -7.55
C HIS A 124 -9.19 -4.72 -6.36
N LEU A 125 -9.05 -4.04 -5.22
CA LEU A 125 -8.41 -4.63 -4.03
C LEU A 125 -9.16 -5.86 -3.50
N ASP A 126 -10.49 -5.93 -3.64
CA ASP A 126 -11.30 -7.08 -3.22
C ASP A 126 -11.28 -8.21 -4.25
N ASP A 127 -11.44 -7.89 -5.54
CA ASP A 127 -11.42 -8.86 -6.63
C ASP A 127 -10.07 -9.59 -6.71
N GLU A 128 -8.97 -8.84 -6.58
CA GLU A 128 -7.63 -9.44 -6.61
C GLU A 128 -7.41 -10.42 -5.44
N VAL A 129 -7.87 -10.07 -4.23
CA VAL A 129 -7.78 -10.94 -3.05
C VAL A 129 -8.51 -12.26 -3.27
N GLU A 130 -9.70 -12.23 -3.87
CA GLU A 130 -10.43 -13.45 -4.24
C GLU A 130 -9.64 -14.26 -5.28
N HIS A 131 -9.10 -13.59 -6.30
CA HIS A 131 -8.41 -14.22 -7.41
C HIS A 131 -7.08 -14.87 -7.00
N VAL A 132 -6.31 -14.25 -6.09
CA VAL A 132 -5.06 -14.82 -5.57
C VAL A 132 -5.28 -15.82 -4.42
N SER A 133 -6.52 -16.18 -4.10
CA SER A 133 -6.82 -17.06 -2.98
C SER A 133 -6.13 -18.42 -3.13
N ALA A 134 -5.81 -19.05 -1.99
CA ALA A 134 -5.16 -20.36 -1.95
C ALA A 134 -5.89 -21.44 -2.76
N LYS A 135 -7.23 -21.33 -2.86
CA LYS A 135 -8.07 -22.21 -3.67
C LYS A 135 -7.77 -22.04 -5.16
N GLU A 136 -7.76 -20.81 -5.66
CA GLU A 136 -7.57 -20.54 -7.09
C GLU A 136 -6.15 -20.86 -7.55
N VAL A 137 -5.12 -20.51 -6.76
CA VAL A 137 -3.74 -20.89 -7.11
C VAL A 137 -3.51 -22.42 -7.09
N ARG A 138 -4.24 -23.17 -6.24
CA ARG A 138 -4.23 -24.65 -6.28
C ARG A 138 -4.93 -25.17 -7.53
N ASN A 139 -6.09 -24.62 -7.87
CA ASN A 139 -6.87 -25.03 -9.04
C ASN A 139 -6.08 -24.80 -10.34
N ALA A 140 -5.34 -23.70 -10.42
CA ALA A 140 -4.45 -23.38 -11.54
C ALA A 140 -3.23 -24.32 -11.65
N GLY A 141 -2.96 -25.17 -10.65
CA GLY A 141 -1.88 -26.14 -10.69
C GLY A 141 -0.49 -25.55 -10.39
N PHE A 142 -0.42 -24.50 -9.57
CA PHE A 142 0.85 -24.08 -8.98
C PHE A 142 1.28 -25.08 -7.89
N SER A 143 2.59 -25.28 -7.78
CA SER A 143 3.22 -25.99 -6.68
C SER A 143 3.61 -25.01 -5.57
N GLY A 144 3.65 -25.51 -4.33
CA GLY A 144 4.09 -24.70 -3.20
C GLY A 144 5.52 -24.13 -3.37
N GLN A 145 6.40 -24.83 -4.09
CA GLN A 145 7.76 -24.34 -4.34
C GLN A 145 7.81 -23.18 -5.34
N GLU A 146 6.96 -23.18 -6.37
CA GLU A 146 6.81 -22.05 -7.29
C GLU A 146 6.30 -20.82 -6.53
N LEU A 147 5.28 -21.00 -5.67
CA LEU A 147 4.71 -19.91 -4.87
C LEU A 147 5.70 -19.34 -3.85
N LEU A 148 6.45 -20.19 -3.13
CA LEU A 148 7.50 -19.73 -2.22
C LEU A 148 8.58 -18.92 -2.95
N LYS A 149 8.95 -19.35 -4.16
CA LYS A 149 9.91 -18.60 -4.97
C LYS A 149 9.36 -17.24 -5.38
N MET A 150 8.13 -17.18 -5.89
CA MET A 150 7.50 -15.91 -6.28
C MET A 150 7.38 -14.95 -5.08
N VAL A 151 6.95 -15.43 -3.90
CA VAL A 151 6.86 -14.58 -2.70
C VAL A 151 8.25 -14.06 -2.28
N ALA A 152 9.29 -14.88 -2.41
CA ALA A 152 10.66 -14.43 -2.14
C ALA A 152 11.16 -13.38 -3.15
N ASP A 153 10.83 -13.55 -4.44
CA ASP A 153 11.15 -12.61 -5.51
C ASP A 153 10.40 -11.28 -5.30
N LEU A 154 9.12 -11.33 -4.94
CA LEU A 154 8.29 -10.16 -4.60
C LEU A 154 8.91 -9.39 -3.42
N ALA A 155 9.26 -10.08 -2.34
CA ALA A 155 9.91 -9.46 -1.20
C ALA A 155 11.29 -8.86 -1.56
N ALA A 156 12.02 -9.46 -2.51
CA ALA A 156 13.28 -8.91 -3.00
C ALA A 156 13.08 -7.65 -3.83
N TYR A 157 12.09 -7.64 -4.72
CA TYR A 157 11.72 -6.47 -5.52
C TYR A 157 11.30 -5.30 -4.62
N ALA A 158 10.41 -5.54 -3.66
CA ALA A 158 9.95 -4.51 -2.72
C ALA A 158 11.12 -3.91 -1.92
N ARG A 159 12.08 -4.72 -1.45
CA ARG A 159 13.28 -4.21 -0.75
C ARG A 159 14.20 -3.38 -1.64
N ALA A 160 14.24 -3.64 -2.94
CA ALA A 160 15.13 -2.96 -3.87
C ALA A 160 14.56 -1.63 -4.39
N ASN A 161 13.24 -1.53 -4.50
CA ASN A 161 12.58 -0.41 -5.17
C ASN A 161 11.80 0.51 -4.21
N ALA A 162 11.28 0.01 -3.08
CA ALA A 162 10.53 0.86 -2.16
C ALA A 162 11.44 1.87 -1.45
N ASN A 163 10.94 3.10 -1.23
CA ASN A 163 11.62 4.08 -0.40
C ASN A 163 11.45 3.72 1.09
N PRO A 164 12.52 3.30 1.79
CA PRO A 164 12.40 2.79 3.15
C PRO A 164 12.00 3.86 4.16
N PHE A 165 12.15 5.15 3.85
CA PHE A 165 11.76 6.24 4.73
C PHE A 165 10.26 6.56 4.65
N LEU A 166 9.58 6.19 3.56
CA LEU A 166 8.18 6.53 3.34
C LEU A 166 7.29 5.28 3.44
N GLN A 167 7.51 4.28 2.59
CA GLN A 167 6.64 3.09 2.52
C GLN A 167 6.71 2.22 3.78
N VAL A 168 7.90 2.06 4.40
CA VAL A 168 8.02 1.22 5.60
C VAL A 168 7.28 1.83 6.80
N PRO A 169 7.48 3.12 7.17
CA PRO A 169 6.68 3.71 8.25
C PRO A 169 5.19 3.81 7.91
N TYR A 170 4.81 4.07 6.65
CA TYR A 170 3.41 4.04 6.22
C TYR A 170 2.79 2.66 6.51
N MET A 171 3.34 1.60 5.93
CA MET A 171 2.84 0.23 6.12
C MET A 171 2.78 -0.14 7.61
N ARG A 172 3.82 0.20 8.39
CA ARG A 172 3.86 -0.08 9.83
C ARG A 172 2.80 0.64 10.65
N SER A 173 2.52 1.90 10.31
CA SER A 173 1.53 2.73 11.00
C SER A 173 0.08 2.45 10.56
N HIS A 174 -0.11 1.62 9.53
CA HIS A 174 -1.41 1.11 9.08
C HIS A 174 -1.56 -0.40 9.28
N THR A 175 -0.57 -1.07 9.88
CA THR A 175 -0.67 -2.47 10.30
C THR A 175 -1.23 -2.55 11.72
N PRO A 176 -2.34 -3.27 11.96
CA PRO A 176 -2.89 -3.45 13.30
C PRO A 176 -1.88 -4.08 14.27
N PRO A 177 -1.92 -3.73 15.57
CA PRO A 177 -0.95 -4.19 16.57
C PRO A 177 -0.71 -5.69 16.60
N GLU A 178 -1.76 -6.51 16.41
CA GLU A 178 -1.70 -7.96 16.41
C GLU A 178 -0.90 -8.55 15.24
N PHE A 179 -0.72 -7.81 14.14
CA PHE A 179 0.06 -8.24 12.99
C PHE A 179 1.49 -7.71 13.00
N LYS A 180 1.78 -6.69 13.80
CA LYS A 180 3.09 -6.01 13.82
C LYS A 180 4.28 -6.92 14.14
N ASP A 181 4.05 -8.01 14.88
CA ASP A 181 5.10 -8.98 15.20
C ASP A 181 5.27 -10.09 14.16
N CYS A 182 4.39 -10.18 13.16
CA CYS A 182 4.47 -11.22 12.14
C CYS A 182 4.48 -10.70 10.70
N TRP A 183 4.07 -9.44 10.45
CA TRP A 183 4.01 -8.86 9.13
C TRP A 183 4.49 -7.38 9.08
N PRO A 184 5.34 -7.03 8.09
CA PRO A 184 6.14 -7.97 7.31
C PRO A 184 7.17 -8.65 8.21
N GLY A 185 7.65 -9.83 7.79
CA GLY A 185 8.67 -10.58 8.52
C GLY A 185 9.98 -9.80 8.56
N MET A 186 10.33 -9.25 9.73
CA MET A 186 11.55 -8.45 9.93
C MET A 186 12.25 -8.85 11.23
N PRO A 187 13.58 -8.76 11.31
CA PRO A 187 14.30 -8.94 12.56
C PRO A 187 13.81 -7.98 13.64
N TRP A 188 13.78 -8.45 14.90
CA TRP A 188 13.30 -7.65 16.03
C TRP A 188 13.96 -6.27 16.12
N PHE A 189 15.28 -6.18 15.91
CA PHE A 189 16.02 -4.92 16.00
C PHE A 189 15.64 -3.94 14.87
N VAL A 190 15.29 -4.45 13.69
CA VAL A 190 14.80 -3.60 12.59
C VAL A 190 13.47 -2.97 13.02
N ARG A 191 12.53 -3.78 13.50
CA ARG A 191 11.19 -3.32 13.90
C ARG A 191 11.21 -2.32 15.05
N ASN A 192 12.01 -2.60 16.08
CA ASN A 192 11.94 -1.87 17.34
C ASN A 192 12.97 -0.74 17.45
N LEU A 193 14.06 -0.76 16.65
CA LEU A 193 15.12 0.24 16.72
C LEU A 193 15.24 1.04 15.41
N ILE A 194 15.34 0.37 14.26
CA ILE A 194 15.61 1.05 12.99
C ILE A 194 14.38 1.79 12.48
N ILE A 195 13.22 1.12 12.44
CA ILE A 195 12.00 1.74 11.92
C ILE A 195 11.61 2.99 12.72
N PRO A 196 11.37 2.94 14.05
CA PRO A 196 10.87 4.10 14.79
C PRO A 196 11.89 5.24 14.90
N TYR A 197 13.19 4.92 15.06
CA TYR A 197 14.21 5.94 15.38
C TYR A 197 15.05 6.40 14.18
N VAL A 198 14.97 5.74 13.03
CA VAL A 198 15.71 6.12 11.82
C VAL A 198 14.76 6.39 10.67
N LEU A 199 13.96 5.39 10.28
CA LEU A 199 13.13 5.49 9.07
C LEU A 199 11.95 6.45 9.27
N ALA A 200 11.16 6.23 10.33
CA ALA A 200 9.99 7.03 10.63
C ALA A 200 10.35 8.46 11.07
N TRP A 201 11.53 8.65 11.68
CA TRP A 201 11.98 9.95 12.14
C TRP A 201 12.05 11.00 11.02
N ARG A 202 12.49 10.59 9.82
CA ARG A 202 12.66 11.46 8.64
C ARG A 202 11.39 12.23 8.23
N TYR A 203 10.22 11.63 8.45
CA TYR A 203 8.90 12.18 8.16
C TYR A 203 7.99 12.09 9.39
N SER A 204 8.54 12.29 10.58
CA SER A 204 7.84 12.11 11.85
C SER A 204 6.52 12.90 11.97
N GLY A 205 6.41 14.04 11.26
CA GLY A 205 5.18 14.83 11.20
C GLY A 205 4.03 14.14 10.45
N TYR A 206 4.29 13.23 9.52
CA TYR A 206 3.25 12.55 8.72
C TYR A 206 2.51 11.52 9.60
N TRP A 207 3.26 10.78 10.43
CA TRP A 207 2.75 9.61 11.14
C TRP A 207 1.79 9.92 12.28
N LYS A 208 1.59 11.19 12.63
CA LYS A 208 0.56 11.59 13.60
C LYS A 208 -0.86 11.46 13.06
N TYR A 209 -1.00 11.37 11.73
CA TYR A 209 -2.28 11.16 11.06
C TYR A 209 -2.64 9.68 10.94
N SER A 210 -1.65 8.78 11.07
CA SER A 210 -1.82 7.35 10.96
C SER A 210 -2.74 6.76 12.04
N PRO A 211 -3.45 5.65 11.74
CA PRO A 211 -4.36 5.00 12.68
C PRO A 211 -3.63 4.29 13.84
N TYR A 212 -2.37 3.87 13.64
CA TYR A 212 -1.56 3.21 14.65
C TYR A 212 -0.18 3.84 14.79
N PRO A 213 0.48 3.68 15.96
CA PRO A 213 1.90 4.01 16.11
C PRO A 213 2.76 3.25 15.10
N VAL A 214 3.92 3.77 14.73
CA VAL A 214 4.84 3.05 13.81
C VAL A 214 5.48 1.81 14.47
N SER A 215 5.78 1.90 15.77
CA SER A 215 6.32 0.78 16.56
C SER A 215 5.27 -0.29 16.79
#